data_AF-A0A507DGA6-F1
#
_entry.id   AF-A0A507DGA6-F1
#
_cell.length_a   1.000
_cell.length_b   1.000
_cell.length_c   1.000
_cell.angle_alpha   90.00
_cell.angle_beta   90.00
_cell.angle_gamma   90.00
#
_symmetry.space_group_name_H-M   'P 1'
#
loop_
_entity.id
_entity.type
_entity.pdbx_description
1 polymer ?
#
loop_
_entity_poly.entity_id
_entity_poly.type
_entity_poly.pdbx_seq_one_letter_code
_entity_poly.pdbx_strand_id
1 'polypeptide(L)'
;MKAALYSLSGLKSWQSYPHVAECKLLLLRSHTQKGVIWELNPGLEAKGDGKLLKALTIQDTQTKDERNLNVNGLFYAIGHSPNTAILKGIDGKSQVELDSDGYIRVQAGTSYTNVEGVFAACDVQDKRYRQAVTAAGSGCMAALDCERWLSAAGVH
;
A
#
# COMPACT_ATOMS: atom_id res chain seq x y z
N MET A 1 24.50 2.63 19.28
CA MET A 1 23.70 3.87 19.24
C MET A 1 22.25 3.50 19.01
N LYS A 2 21.38 3.77 19.97
CA LYS A 2 19.91 3.61 19.86
C LYS A 2 19.34 4.95 19.39
N ALA A 3 18.49 4.94 18.39
CA ALA A 3 17.58 6.05 18.11
C ALA A 3 16.15 5.51 18.27
N ALA A 4 15.45 6.06 19.26
CA ALA A 4 14.02 5.91 19.44
C ALA A 4 13.32 7.05 18.69
N LEU A 5 12.20 6.77 18.03
CA LEU A 5 11.20 7.79 17.71
C LEU A 5 9.90 7.44 18.44
N TYR A 6 9.37 8.45 19.12
CA TYR A 6 8.31 8.36 20.10
C TYR A 6 6.91 8.19 19.49
N SER A 7 6.09 7.51 20.27
CA SER A 7 4.64 7.34 20.23
C SER A 7 3.86 8.66 20.11
N LEU A 8 2.84 8.67 19.25
CA LEU A 8 1.62 9.45 19.46
C LEU A 8 0.45 8.49 19.65
N SER A 9 0.10 8.32 20.92
CA SER A 9 -1.19 7.83 21.38
C SER A 9 -2.29 8.79 20.92
N GLY A 10 -3.13 8.33 20.01
CA GLY A 10 -4.35 8.99 19.62
C GLY A 10 -5.36 7.94 19.18
N LEU A 11 -6.20 7.51 20.13
CA LEU A 11 -7.43 6.78 19.84
C LEU A 11 -8.23 7.56 18.80
N LYS A 12 -8.19 7.14 17.55
CA LYS A 12 -9.20 7.47 16.55
C LYS A 12 -9.94 6.19 16.23
N SER A 13 -11.19 6.17 16.67
CA SER A 13 -12.25 5.28 16.22
C SER A 13 -12.07 4.89 14.76
N TRP A 14 -12.21 3.59 14.48
CA TRP A 14 -12.36 3.05 13.13
C TRP A 14 -13.42 3.87 12.38
N GLN A 15 -12.96 4.77 11.52
CA GLN A 15 -13.85 5.51 10.64
C GLN A 15 -14.19 4.56 9.51
N SER A 16 -15.42 4.06 9.53
CA SER A 16 -15.98 3.17 8.53
C SER A 16 -15.87 3.82 7.15
N TYR A 17 -14.93 3.37 6.33
CA TYR A 17 -14.94 3.65 4.91
C TYR A 17 -16.05 2.81 4.26
N PRO A 18 -17.05 3.41 3.59
CA PRO A 18 -18.19 2.67 3.04
C PRO A 18 -17.84 1.75 1.85
N HIS A 19 -16.56 1.65 1.47
CA HIS A 19 -16.08 0.84 0.34
C HIS A 19 -15.21 -0.37 0.74
N VAL A 20 -15.05 -0.70 2.03
CA VAL A 20 -14.20 -1.84 2.47
C VAL A 20 -14.99 -3.16 2.58
N ALA A 21 -16.07 -3.33 1.81
CA ALA A 21 -16.98 -4.46 1.94
C ALA A 21 -16.40 -5.82 1.48
N GLU A 22 -15.15 -5.89 0.99
CA GLU A 22 -14.52 -7.16 0.62
C GLU A 22 -13.07 -7.24 1.12
N CYS A 23 -12.90 -7.50 2.42
CA CYS A 23 -11.62 -7.99 2.94
C CYS A 23 -11.37 -9.41 2.40
N LYS A 24 -10.70 -9.53 1.24
CA LYS A 24 -10.08 -10.79 0.81
C LYS A 24 -8.82 -11.02 1.65
N LEU A 25 -8.99 -11.64 2.81
CA LEU A 25 -7.88 -12.09 3.65
C LEU A 25 -7.27 -13.35 3.02
N LEU A 26 -6.09 -13.26 2.42
CA LEU A 26 -5.37 -14.45 1.95
C LEU A 26 -4.58 -15.06 3.12
N LEU A 27 -5.15 -16.08 3.75
CA LEU A 27 -4.53 -16.84 4.84
C LEU A 27 -3.64 -17.95 4.26
N LEU A 28 -2.31 -17.74 4.32
CA LEU A 28 -1.33 -18.76 3.95
C LEU A 28 -0.93 -19.58 5.19
N ARG A 29 -1.25 -20.88 5.18
CA ARG A 29 -0.74 -21.87 6.14
C ARG A 29 0.56 -22.48 5.62
N SER A 30 1.55 -22.64 6.51
CA SER A 30 2.85 -23.26 6.23
C SER A 30 2.73 -24.74 5.78
N HIS A 31 3.73 -25.16 5.02
CA HIS A 31 3.77 -26.16 3.93
C HIS A 31 3.49 -27.66 4.25
N THR A 32 2.69 -28.01 5.25
CA THR A 32 2.41 -29.43 5.55
C THR A 32 0.94 -29.82 5.68
N GLN A 33 -0.02 -28.92 5.46
CA GLN A 33 -1.44 -29.28 5.47
C GLN A 33 -2.23 -28.71 4.29
N LYS A 34 -2.93 -29.62 3.61
CA LYS A 34 -3.94 -29.38 2.57
C LYS A 34 -4.96 -28.34 3.05
N GLY A 35 -5.27 -27.37 2.18
CA GLY A 35 -6.47 -26.53 2.30
C GLY A 35 -6.17 -25.03 2.25
N VAL A 36 -6.41 -24.42 1.08
CA VAL A 36 -6.67 -22.97 1.03
C VAL A 36 -8.10 -22.80 1.52
N ILE A 37 -8.26 -22.18 2.69
CA ILE A 37 -9.57 -21.84 3.25
C ILE A 37 -9.96 -20.49 2.66
N TRP A 38 -11.00 -20.48 1.83
CA TRP A 38 -11.60 -19.25 1.30
C TRP A 38 -12.76 -18.84 2.21
N GLU A 39 -12.51 -17.86 3.08
CA GLU A 39 -13.54 -17.30 3.97
C GLU A 39 -13.58 -15.79 3.83
N LEU A 40 -14.77 -15.25 3.55
CA LEU A 40 -15.03 -13.81 3.41
C LEU A 40 -15.38 -13.20 4.78
N ASN A 41 -14.61 -13.54 5.80
CA ASN A 41 -14.91 -13.19 7.18
C ASN A 41 -13.92 -12.12 7.68
N PRO A 42 -14.40 -10.99 8.23
CA PRO A 42 -13.51 -9.98 8.80
C PRO A 42 -12.73 -10.55 9.98
N GLY A 43 -11.43 -10.23 10.03
CA GLY A 43 -10.61 -10.42 11.22
C GLY A 43 -10.93 -9.33 12.23
N LEU A 44 -11.30 -9.72 13.45
CA LEU A 44 -11.62 -8.81 14.54
C LEU A 44 -10.40 -8.53 15.42
N GLU A 45 -9.59 -9.56 15.70
CA GLU A 45 -8.49 -9.46 16.66
C GLU A 45 -7.33 -10.39 16.29
N ALA A 46 -6.10 -9.90 16.44
CA ALA A 46 -4.87 -10.67 16.33
C ALA A 46 -4.34 -11.03 17.72
N LYS A 47 -4.32 -12.32 18.04
CA LYS A 47 -3.92 -12.85 19.36
C LYS A 47 -2.55 -13.50 19.31
N GLY A 48 -1.74 -13.25 20.34
CA GLY A 48 -0.38 -13.77 20.45
C GLY A 48 0.13 -13.80 21.88
N ASP A 49 1.35 -14.29 22.06
CA ASP A 49 2.06 -14.36 23.34
C ASP A 49 2.87 -13.09 23.65
N GLY A 50 2.53 -11.97 22.99
CA GLY A 50 3.30 -10.72 23.01
C GLY A 50 4.56 -10.74 22.13
N LYS A 51 4.93 -11.88 21.54
CA LYS A 51 6.07 -12.00 20.62
C LYS A 51 5.63 -12.42 19.22
N LEU A 52 4.79 -13.44 19.12
CA LEU A 52 4.35 -14.05 17.88
C LEU A 52 2.84 -14.18 17.82
N LEU A 53 2.29 -14.05 16.62
CA LEU A 53 0.88 -14.36 16.34
C LEU A 53 0.63 -15.87 16.57
N LYS A 54 -0.48 -16.18 17.25
CA LYS A 54 -0.92 -17.55 17.53
C LYS A 54 -2.33 -17.84 17.03
N ALA A 55 -3.18 -16.82 16.99
CA ALA A 55 -4.55 -16.96 16.51
C ALA A 55 -5.12 -15.65 15.96
N LEU A 56 -6.17 -15.77 15.14
CA LEU A 56 -7.02 -14.66 14.71
C LEU A 56 -8.45 -14.94 15.15
N THR A 57 -9.10 -13.96 15.80
CA THR A 57 -10.55 -13.98 15.94
C THR A 57 -11.15 -13.52 14.62
N ILE A 58 -11.99 -14.35 14.02
CA ILE A 58 -12.76 -14.04 12.82
C ILE A 58 -14.24 -14.09 13.12
N GLN A 59 -15.03 -13.29 12.42
CA GLN A 59 -16.49 -13.28 12.52
C GLN A 59 -17.13 -13.74 11.22
N ASP A 60 -18.10 -14.65 11.31
CA ASP A 60 -18.91 -15.04 10.17
C ASP A 60 -19.79 -13.87 9.70
N THR A 61 -19.73 -13.52 8.42
CA THR A 61 -20.50 -12.38 7.89
C THR A 61 -22.01 -12.63 7.90
N GLN A 62 -22.46 -13.88 7.82
CA GLN A 62 -23.86 -14.27 7.77
C GLN A 62 -24.41 -14.54 9.18
N THR A 63 -23.75 -15.40 9.96
CA THR A 63 -24.27 -15.81 11.28
C THR A 63 -23.87 -14.85 12.40
N LYS A 64 -22.86 -14.00 12.17
CA LYS A 64 -22.21 -13.14 13.17
C LYS A 64 -21.48 -13.89 14.27
N ASP A 65 -21.34 -15.21 14.16
CA ASP A 65 -20.60 -16.01 15.12
C ASP A 65 -19.10 -15.73 15.04
N GLU A 66 -18.47 -15.67 16.20
CA GLU A 66 -17.03 -15.49 16.31
C GLU A 66 -16.33 -16.82 16.58
N ARG A 67 -15.15 -16.99 15.99
CA ARG A 67 -14.29 -18.14 16.29
C ARG A 67 -12.82 -17.78 16.18
N ASN A 68 -11.99 -18.53 16.90
CA ASN A 68 -10.54 -18.39 16.84
C ASN A 68 -9.94 -19.34 15.81
N LEU A 69 -9.19 -18.78 14.85
CA LEU A 69 -8.42 -19.50 13.86
C LEU A 69 -6.95 -19.57 14.30
N ASN A 70 -6.45 -20.78 14.57
CA ASN A 70 -5.07 -21.00 14.99
C ASN A 70 -4.11 -20.85 13.79
N VAL A 71 -3.41 -19.71 13.74
CA VAL A 71 -2.44 -19.34 12.68
C VAL A 71 -1.24 -18.62 13.24
N ASN A 72 -0.10 -18.76 12.56
CA ASN A 72 1.16 -18.12 12.95
C ASN A 72 1.56 -16.95 12.05
N GLY A 73 0.79 -16.67 10.99
CA GLY A 73 1.03 -15.58 10.07
C GLY A 73 -0.27 -15.02 9.51
N LEU A 74 -0.26 -13.71 9.27
CA LEU A 74 -1.33 -12.96 8.62
C LEU A 74 -0.71 -12.09 7.53
N PHE A 75 -1.23 -12.17 6.31
CA PHE A 75 -0.78 -11.37 5.18
C PHE A 75 -1.95 -10.54 4.67
N TYR A 76 -1.80 -9.20 4.67
CA TYR A 76 -2.80 -8.31 4.10
C TYR A 76 -2.64 -8.24 2.58
N ALA A 77 -3.73 -8.49 1.86
CA ALA A 77 -3.78 -8.46 0.40
C ALA A 77 -4.97 -7.61 -0.11
N ILE A 78 -5.27 -6.51 0.58
CA ILE A 78 -6.44 -5.64 0.32
C ILE A 78 -6.18 -4.51 -0.69
N GLY A 79 -5.07 -4.58 -1.43
CA GLY A 79 -4.62 -3.50 -2.31
C GLY A 79 -3.68 -2.51 -1.60
N HIS A 80 -3.28 -1.46 -2.30
CA HIS A 80 -2.38 -0.42 -1.81
C HIS A 80 -2.99 0.94 -2.14
N SER A 81 -2.73 1.94 -1.30
CA SER A 81 -3.12 3.32 -1.55
C SER A 81 -1.86 4.15 -1.81
N PRO A 82 -1.61 4.58 -3.06
CA PRO A 82 -0.44 5.40 -3.36
C PRO A 82 -0.56 6.77 -2.69
N ASN A 83 0.56 7.32 -2.21
CA ASN A 83 0.59 8.60 -1.48
C ASN A 83 0.53 9.81 -2.42
N THR A 84 -0.54 9.93 -3.21
CA THR A 84 -0.77 11.01 -4.18
C THR A 84 -1.69 12.11 -3.66
N ALA A 85 -2.17 11.99 -2.41
CA ALA A 85 -3.08 12.96 -1.81
C ALA A 85 -2.47 14.38 -1.75
N ILE A 86 -1.16 14.49 -1.56
CA ILE A 86 -0.43 15.77 -1.53
C ILE A 86 -0.43 16.50 -2.88
N LEU A 87 -0.70 15.78 -3.98
CA LEU A 87 -0.72 16.34 -5.33
C LEU A 87 -2.09 16.94 -5.68
N LYS A 88 -3.08 16.76 -4.80
CA LYS A 88 -4.38 17.39 -4.93
C LYS A 88 -4.26 18.87 -4.56
N GLY A 89 -4.68 19.74 -5.48
CA GLY A 89 -4.73 21.18 -5.26
C GLY A 89 -5.82 21.60 -4.28
N ILE A 90 -5.96 22.91 -4.08
CA ILE A 90 -6.97 23.53 -3.21
C ILE A 90 -8.40 23.20 -3.69
N ASP A 91 -8.57 22.98 -4.99
CA ASP A 91 -9.82 22.58 -5.65
C ASP A 91 -10.11 21.07 -5.53
N GLY A 92 -9.24 20.31 -4.84
CA GLY A 92 -9.36 18.87 -4.65
C GLY A 92 -8.96 18.04 -5.88
N LYS A 93 -8.52 18.66 -6.98
CA LYS A 93 -8.10 17.95 -8.20
C LYS A 93 -6.61 17.67 -8.15
N SER A 94 -6.23 16.47 -8.61
CA SER A 94 -4.82 16.13 -8.76
C SER A 94 -4.19 17.01 -9.84
N GLN A 95 -3.05 17.62 -9.52
CA GLN A 95 -2.29 18.42 -10.48
C GLN A 95 -1.58 17.54 -11.52
N VAL A 96 -1.34 16.26 -11.19
CA VAL A 96 -0.83 15.24 -12.11
C VAL A 96 -1.92 14.23 -12.47
N GLU A 97 -1.83 13.65 -13.65
CA GLU A 97 -2.72 12.58 -14.08
C GLU A 97 -2.50 11.33 -13.25
N LEU A 98 -3.60 10.81 -12.71
CA LEU A 98 -3.63 9.55 -11.98
C LEU A 98 -4.40 8.51 -12.79
N ASP A 99 -4.11 7.24 -12.57
CA ASP A 99 -4.99 6.16 -13.02
C ASP A 99 -6.20 5.99 -12.09
N SER A 100 -7.07 5.03 -12.41
CA SER A 100 -8.28 4.75 -11.63
C SER A 100 -8.00 4.35 -10.18
N ASP A 101 -6.78 3.86 -9.91
CA ASP A 101 -6.36 3.34 -8.61
C ASP A 101 -5.53 4.39 -7.84
N GLY A 102 -5.35 5.58 -8.41
CA GLY A 102 -4.66 6.73 -7.80
C GLY A 102 -3.15 6.77 -8.03
N TYR A 103 -2.58 5.90 -8.88
CA TYR A 103 -1.16 5.90 -9.21
C TYR A 103 -0.84 6.97 -10.25
N ILE A 104 0.33 7.58 -10.16
CA ILE A 104 0.76 8.62 -11.12
C ILE A 104 0.99 7.96 -12.48
N ARG A 105 0.38 8.53 -13.53
CA ARG A 105 0.65 8.11 -14.90
C ARG A 105 1.96 8.72 -15.37
N VAL A 106 2.86 7.85 -15.82
CA VAL A 106 4.11 8.24 -16.47
C VAL A 106 4.11 7.78 -17.92
N GLN A 107 4.90 8.45 -18.76
CA GLN A 107 5.18 7.95 -20.10
C GLN A 107 5.93 6.62 -20.02
N ALA A 108 5.51 5.64 -20.82
CA ALA A 108 6.07 4.30 -20.76
C ALA A 108 7.59 4.29 -21.02
N GLY A 109 8.34 3.74 -20.07
CA GLY A 109 9.80 3.65 -20.16
C GLY A 109 10.56 4.89 -19.68
N THR A 110 9.87 5.90 -19.14
CA THR A 110 10.47 7.11 -18.58
C THR A 110 9.84 7.45 -17.22
N SER A 111 10.25 8.57 -16.62
CA SER A 111 9.67 9.10 -15.37
C SER A 111 8.77 10.33 -15.58
N TYR A 112 8.60 10.79 -16.83
CA TYR A 112 7.85 12.01 -17.14
C TYR A 112 6.35 11.84 -16.85
N THR A 113 5.79 12.81 -16.14
CA THR A 113 4.34 12.92 -15.94
C THR A 113 3.70 13.80 -17.03
N ASN A 114 2.40 14.06 -16.91
CA ASN A 114 1.70 15.04 -17.77
C ASN A 114 2.10 16.50 -17.48
N VAL A 115 2.77 16.77 -16.35
CA VAL A 115 3.22 18.10 -15.96
C VAL A 115 4.72 18.22 -16.23
N GLU A 116 5.09 19.22 -17.01
CA GLU A 116 6.49 19.49 -17.33
C GLU A 116 7.30 19.82 -16.07
N GLY A 117 8.52 19.26 -15.98
CA GLY A 117 9.38 19.39 -14.80
C GLY A 117 8.96 18.55 -13.59
N VAL A 118 7.88 17.77 -13.70
CA VAL A 118 7.41 16.85 -12.65
C VAL A 118 7.63 15.40 -13.09
N PHE A 119 8.34 14.66 -12.24
CA PHE A 119 8.74 13.28 -12.46
C PHE A 119 8.20 12.38 -11.35
N ALA A 120 7.89 11.13 -11.69
CA ALA A 120 7.46 10.12 -10.71
C ALA A 120 8.32 8.86 -10.78
N ALA A 121 8.59 8.29 -9.61
CA ALA A 121 9.40 7.08 -9.44
C ALA A 121 8.86 6.23 -8.30
N CYS A 122 9.32 4.97 -8.21
CA CYS A 122 8.93 4.01 -7.18
C CYS A 122 7.44 3.65 -7.22
N ASP A 123 6.96 3.05 -6.13
CA ASP A 123 5.60 2.50 -6.01
C ASP A 123 4.48 3.51 -6.25
N VAL A 124 4.71 4.83 -6.19
CA VAL A 124 3.65 5.83 -6.47
C VAL A 124 3.22 5.83 -7.94
N GLN A 125 4.06 5.30 -8.85
CA GLN A 125 3.73 5.06 -10.26
C GLN A 125 3.77 3.57 -10.65
N ASP A 126 4.32 2.70 -9.81
CA ASP A 126 4.39 1.24 -10.05
C ASP A 126 3.43 0.44 -9.16
N LYS A 127 2.29 0.04 -9.72
CA LYS A 127 1.36 -0.90 -9.07
C LYS A 127 1.66 -2.37 -9.33
N ARG A 128 2.62 -2.68 -10.21
CA ARG A 128 2.88 -4.04 -10.70
C ARG A 128 3.98 -4.74 -9.90
N TYR A 129 5.16 -4.14 -9.77
CA TYR A 129 6.31 -4.83 -9.17
C TYR A 129 6.45 -4.54 -7.68
N ARG A 130 6.39 -3.27 -7.27
CA ARG A 130 6.40 -2.85 -5.84
C ARG A 130 7.53 -3.51 -5.03
N GLN A 131 8.74 -3.51 -5.61
CA GLN A 131 9.93 -4.05 -4.96
C GLN A 131 10.94 -2.94 -4.72
N ALA A 132 11.72 -3.05 -3.65
CA ALA A 132 12.75 -2.08 -3.33
C ALA A 132 13.76 -1.88 -4.48
N VAL A 133 14.10 -2.97 -5.20
CA VAL A 133 15.04 -2.90 -6.34
C VAL A 133 14.44 -2.20 -7.56
N THR A 134 13.16 -2.41 -7.87
CA THR A 134 12.50 -1.71 -8.99
C THR A 134 12.28 -0.24 -8.65
N ALA A 135 11.94 0.05 -7.39
CA ALA A 135 11.85 1.40 -6.87
C ALA A 135 13.19 2.15 -7.02
N ALA A 136 14.30 1.55 -6.55
CA ALA A 136 15.63 2.15 -6.70
C ALA A 136 15.99 2.42 -8.17
N GLY A 137 15.74 1.46 -9.07
CA GLY A 137 15.99 1.63 -10.50
C GLY A 137 15.19 2.79 -11.11
N SER A 138 13.89 2.86 -10.84
CA SER A 138 13.05 3.96 -11.31
C SER A 138 13.43 5.32 -10.70
N GLY A 139 13.95 5.34 -9.46
CA GLY A 139 14.49 6.55 -8.84
C GLY A 139 15.71 7.09 -9.59
N CYS A 140 16.62 6.20 -10.01
CA CYS A 140 17.74 6.59 -10.87
C CYS A 140 17.28 7.15 -12.22
N MET A 141 16.26 6.53 -12.84
CA MET A 141 15.68 7.04 -14.09
C MET A 141 15.13 8.46 -13.91
N ALA A 142 14.37 8.71 -12.84
CA ALA A 142 13.81 10.02 -12.58
C ALA A 142 14.87 11.09 -12.31
N ALA A 143 15.95 10.74 -11.61
CA ALA A 143 17.07 11.66 -11.41
C ALA A 143 17.73 12.06 -12.75
N LEU A 144 17.95 11.10 -13.65
CA LEU A 144 18.55 11.36 -14.96
C LEU A 144 17.61 12.12 -15.91
N ASP A 145 16.32 11.80 -15.91
CA ASP A 145 15.32 12.54 -16.70
C ASP A 145 15.20 13.99 -16.21
N CYS A 146 15.25 14.21 -14.89
CA CYS A 146 15.27 15.53 -14.29
C CYS A 146 16.53 16.33 -14.66
N GLU A 147 17.70 15.71 -14.57
CA GLU A 147 18.98 16.33 -14.95
C GLU A 147 18.99 16.77 -16.42
N ARG A 148 18.52 15.91 -17.32
CA ARG A 148 18.38 16.23 -18.75
C ARG A 148 17.40 17.36 -18.99
N TRP A 149 16.27 17.37 -18.30
CA TRP A 149 15.27 18.42 -18.42
C TRP A 149 15.80 19.77 -17.94
N LEU A 150 16.50 19.80 -16.80
CA LEU A 150 17.15 21.01 -16.27
C LEU A 150 18.21 21.56 -17.23
N SER A 151 19.02 20.65 -17.81
CA SER A 151 20.05 21.01 -18.79
C SER A 151 19.45 21.61 -20.07
N ALA A 152 18.37 21.00 -20.57
CA ALA A 152 17.64 21.52 -21.74
C ALA A 152 16.96 22.86 -21.47
N ALA A 153 16.50 23.08 -20.23
CA ALA A 153 15.90 24.35 -19.79
C ALA A 153 16.94 25.46 -19.54
N GLY A 154 18.24 25.16 -19.61
CA GLY A 154 19.32 26.12 -19.34
C GLY A 154 19.43 26.54 -17.87
N VAL A 155 18.96 25.69 -16.95
CA VAL A 155 18.88 25.98 -15.50
C VAL A 155 20.09 25.43 -14.74
N HIS A 156 20.94 24.61 -15.38
CA HIS A 156 22.16 24.03 -14.81
C HIS A 156 23.37 24.30 -15.70
#